data_AF-A0A4T9T6J9-F1
#
_entry.id   AF-A0A4T9T6J9-F1
#
_cell.length_a   1.000
_cell.length_b   1.000
_cell.length_c   1.000
_cell.angle_alpha   90.00
_cell.angle_beta   90.00
_cell.angle_gamma   90.00
#
_symmetry.space_group_name_H-M   'P 1'
#
loop_
_entity.id
_entity.type
_entity.pdbx_description
1 polymer ?
#
loop_
_entity_poly.entity_id
_entity_poly.type
_entity_poly.pdbx_seq_one_letter_code
_entity_poly.pdbx_strand_id
1 'polypeptide(L)' 'MPAITSATIKRYRQLANGCELLPDSYDPTYRPIMFDYGQDDTPLVTIIGKVVYAVMPFDFDL' A
#
# COMPACT_ATOMS: atom_id res chain seq x y z
N MET A 1 10.58 11.21 18.86
CA MET A 1 10.94 10.23 17.81
C MET A 1 10.37 10.77 16.51
N PRO A 2 11.14 10.92 15.42
CA PRO A 2 10.58 11.41 14.18
C PRO A 2 9.58 10.37 13.65
N ALA A 3 8.34 10.79 13.38
CA ALA A 3 7.37 9.94 12.72
C ALA A 3 7.90 9.65 11.31
N ILE A 4 8.21 8.38 11.01
CA ILE A 4 8.53 7.97 9.64
C ILE A 4 7.22 8.03 8.86
N THR A 5 6.95 9.14 8.19
CA THR A 5 5.80 9.28 7.29
C THR A 5 6.15 8.68 5.94
N SER A 6 6.15 7.34 5.85
CA SER A 6 6.27 6.65 4.57
C SER A 6 4.91 6.63 3.87
N ALA A 7 4.89 6.98 2.59
CA ALA A 7 3.73 6.85 1.72
C ALA A 7 4.00 5.76 0.67
N THR A 8 2.97 5.00 0.31
CA THR A 8 3.07 3.97 -0.71
C THR A 8 1.82 3.91 -1.57
N ILE A 9 1.97 3.40 -2.79
CA ILE A 9 0.86 3.09 -3.69
C ILE A 9 0.78 1.57 -3.78
N LYS A 10 -0.39 1.03 -3.43
CA LYS A 10 -0.73 -0.40 -3.44
C LYS A 10 -2.21 -0.56 -3.75
N ARG A 11 -2.62 -1.74 -4.21
CA ARG A 11 -4.03 -2.07 -4.34
C ARG A 11 -4.61 -2.32 -2.95
N TYR A 12 -5.59 -1.53 -2.55
CA TYR A 12 -6.23 -1.61 -1.23
C TYR A 12 -7.33 -2.67 -1.20
N ARG A 13 -7.33 -3.51 -0.17
CA ARG A 13 -8.41 -4.45 0.14
C ARG A 13 -8.87 -4.25 1.58
N GLN A 14 -10.13 -3.85 1.76
CA GLN A 14 -10.77 -3.76 3.08
C GLN A 14 -11.00 -5.16 3.64
N LEU A 15 -10.67 -5.38 4.91
CA LEU A 15 -11.04 -6.58 5.67
C LEU A 15 -12.04 -6.21 6.77
N ALA A 16 -12.60 -7.23 7.44
CA ALA A 16 -13.56 -7.04 8.52
C ALA A 16 -12.98 -6.26 9.71
N ASN A 17 -11.71 -6.49 10.06
CA ASN A 17 -11.03 -5.85 11.18
C ASN A 17 -9.62 -5.35 10.80
N GLY A 18 -9.49 -4.75 9.62
CA GLY A 18 -8.19 -4.44 9.08
C GLY A 18 -8.20 -4.06 7.61
N CYS A 19 -7.01 -4.05 7.01
CA CYS A 19 -6.86 -3.92 5.58
C CYS A 19 -5.62 -4.67 5.07
N GLU A 20 -5.59 -4.89 3.77
CA GLU A 20 -4.43 -5.41 3.06
C GLU A 20 -4.01 -4.50 1.93
N LEU A 21 -2.70 -4.38 1.76
CA LEU A 21 -2.05 -3.71 0.65
C LEU A 21 -1.44 -4.76 -0.27
N LEU A 22 -2.09 -5.03 -1.39
CA LEU A 22 -1.68 -6.03 -2.37
C LEU A 22 -0.62 -5.45 -3.32
N PRO A 23 0.44 -6.21 -3.64
CA PRO A 23 1.36 -5.85 -4.72
C PRO A 23 0.68 -5.98 -6.07
N ASP A 24 1.09 -5.15 -7.03
CA ASP A 24 0.68 -5.23 -8.44
C ASP A 24 1.90 -5.68 -9.25
N SER A 25 2.35 -6.92 -8.99
CA SER A 25 3.55 -7.53 -9.59
C SER A 25 3.31 -9.01 -9.90
N TYR A 26 3.93 -9.50 -10.98
CA TYR A 26 3.95 -10.93 -11.32
C TYR A 26 5.06 -11.69 -10.59
N ASP A 27 6.00 -10.98 -9.95
CA ASP A 27 7.05 -11.61 -9.17
C ASP A 27 6.46 -12.12 -7.83
N PRO A 28 6.49 -13.46 -7.60
CA PRO A 28 5.85 -14.08 -6.44
C PRO A 28 6.56 -13.77 -5.11
N THR A 29 7.74 -13.15 -5.14
CA THR A 29 8.47 -12.78 -3.92
C THR A 29 7.88 -11.55 -3.23
N TYR A 30 7.11 -10.72 -3.95
CA TYR A 30 6.38 -9.61 -3.36
C TYR A 30 5.12 -10.11 -2.67
N ARG A 31 5.07 -9.98 -1.35
CA ARG A 31 3.94 -10.42 -0.53
C ARG A 31 3.01 -9.26 -0.16
N PRO A 32 1.70 -9.51 0.05
CA PRO A 32 0.78 -8.54 0.65
C PRO A 32 1.26 -8.05 2.02
N ILE A 33 0.98 -6.79 2.31
CA ILE A 33 1.16 -6.22 3.65
C ILE A 33 -0.21 -6.20 4.33
N MET A 34 -0.32 -6.84 5.50
CA MET A 34 -1.57 -6.97 6.24
C MET A 34 -1.52 -6.09 7.49
N PHE A 35 -2.62 -5.37 7.72
CA PHE A 35 -2.85 -4.58 8.93
C PHE A 35 -4.08 -5.18 9.63
N ASP A 36 -3.84 -5.95 10.67
CA ASP A 36 -4.86 -6.58 11.51
C ASP A 36 -5.07 -5.74 12.78
N TYR A 37 -6.17 -5.00 12.83
CA TYR A 37 -6.48 -4.13 13.97
C TYR A 37 -6.97 -4.89 15.21
N GLY A 38 -7.00 -6.23 15.16
CA GLY A 38 -7.18 -7.08 16.34
C GLY A 38 -5.87 -7.39 17.06
N GLN A 39 -4.72 -7.11 16.45
CA GLN A 39 -3.41 -7.28 17.06
C GLN A 39 -2.94 -5.97 17.69
N ASP A 40 -2.48 -6.07 18.93
CA ASP A 40 -1.81 -4.97 19.62
C ASP A 40 -0.58 -4.52 18.79
N ASP A 41 -0.32 -3.22 18.78
CA ASP A 41 0.77 -2.55 18.04
C ASP A 41 0.65 -2.52 16.50
N THR A 42 -0.46 -2.96 15.91
CA THR A 42 -0.69 -2.75 14.47
C THR A 42 -0.82 -1.25 14.16
N PRO A 43 0.00 -0.69 13.26
CA PRO A 43 -0.08 0.72 12.91
C PRO A 43 -1.33 1.04 12.10
N LEU A 44 -1.91 2.22 12.33
CA LEU A 44 -3.06 2.70 11.58
C LEU A 44 -2.65 3.15 10.17
N VAL A 45 -3.43 2.74 9.18
CA VAL A 45 -3.26 3.15 7.78
C VAL A 45 -4.23 4.28 7.47
N THR A 46 -3.72 5.36 6.86
CA THR A 46 -4.54 6.45 6.34
C THR A 46 -4.53 6.44 4.81
N ILE A 47 -5.71 6.44 4.20
CA ILE A 47 -5.84 6.58 2.74
C ILE A 47 -5.71 8.07 2.39
N ILE A 48 -4.62 8.42 1.69
CA ILE A 48 -4.34 9.81 1.27
C ILE A 48 -5.14 10.19 0.01
N GLY A 49 -5.45 9.22 -0.85
CA GLY A 49 -6.20 9.46 -2.09
C GLY A 49 -6.36 8.20 -2.93
N LYS A 50 -6.88 8.37 -4.15
CA LYS A 50 -7.10 7.31 -5.14
C LYS A 50 -6.33 7.61 -6.42
N VAL A 51 -5.59 6.62 -6.91
CA VAL A 51 -4.94 6.68 -8.22
C VAL A 51 -6.01 6.60 -9.31
N VAL A 52 -6.02 7.58 -10.22
CA VAL A 52 -6.98 7.66 -11.33
C VAL A 52 -6.33 7.42 -12.69
N TYR A 53 -5.06 7.80 -12.85
CA TYR A 53 -4.27 7.60 -14.06
C TYR A 53 -2.78 7.69 -13.71
N ALA A 54 -1.91 7.10 -14.52
CA ALA A 54 -0.45 7.20 -14.40
C ALA A 54 0.10 7.84 -15.67
N VAL A 55 0.98 8.84 -15.52
CA VAL A 55 1.68 9.49 -16.62
C VAL A 55 3.14 9.12 -16.52
N MET A 56 3.68 8.53 -17.58
CA MET A 56 5.11 8.26 -17.67
C MET A 56 5.85 9.51 -18.16
N PRO A 57 7.09 9.76 -17.69
CA PRO A 57 7.95 10.81 -18.25
C PRO A 57 8.12 10.67 -19.77
N PHE A 58 8.46 11.78 -20.43
CA PHE A 58 8.65 11.81 -21.88
C PHE A 58 9.75 10.85 -22.38
N ASP A 59 10.77 10.65 -21.55
CA ASP A 59 11.94 9.81 -21.76
C ASP A 59 11.82 8.42 -21.14
N PHE A 60 10.62 8.00 -20.75
CA PHE A 60 10.40 6.66 -20.22
C PHE A 60 10.57 5.60 -21.31
N ASP A 61 11.46 4.65 -21.04
CA ASP A 61 11.71 3.47 -21.88
C ASP A 61 11.36 2.19 -21.09
N LEU A 62 10.92 1.15 -21.79
CA LEU A 62 10.36 -0.10 -21.22
C LEU A 62 11.40 -1.21 -21.04
#